data_AF-A0A4R2GZ88-F1
#
_entry.id   AF-A0A4R2GZ88-F1
#
_cell.length_a   1.000
_cell.length_b   1.000
_cell.length_c   1.000
_cell.angle_alpha   90.00
_cell.angle_beta   90.00
_cell.angle_gamma   90.00
#
_symmetry.space_group_name_H-M   'P 1'
#
loop_
_entity.id
_entity.type
_entity.pdbx_description
1 polymer ?
#
loop_
_entity_poly.entity_id
_entity_poly.type
_entity_poly.pdbx_seq_one_letter_code
_entity_poly.pdbx_strand_id
1 'polypeptide(L)' 'MSHLLHTVGVLERWDHIAWRYYGDASNYAPIIAANRDLFADSFSPLPEILPVGTQLRIPVLPPSARRVAPEDLPPWFR' A
#
# COMPACT_ATOMS: atom_id res chain seq x y z
N MET A 1 3.10 -11.26 11.06
CA MET A 1 2.19 -10.40 10.28
C MET A 1 1.90 -11.10 8.96
N SER A 2 0.64 -11.26 8.57
CA SER A 2 0.29 -11.82 7.27
C SER A 2 0.52 -10.78 6.16
N HIS A 3 0.90 -11.25 4.98
CA HIS A 3 1.09 -10.42 3.79
C HIS A 3 0.57 -11.16 2.55
N LEU A 4 0.18 -10.39 1.54
CA LEU A 4 -0.08 -10.88 0.20
C LEU A 4 1.15 -10.65 -0.68
N LEU A 5 1.26 -11.40 -1.77
CA LEU A 5 2.28 -11.16 -2.78
C LEU A 5 1.67 -10.43 -3.97
N HIS A 6 2.37 -9.41 -4.44
CA HIS A 6 2.01 -8.64 -5.62
C HIS A 6 3.18 -8.60 -6.59
N THR A 7 2.92 -8.90 -7.86
CA THR A 7 3.90 -8.76 -8.95
C THR A 7 3.71 -7.42 -9.63
N VAL A 8 4.75 -6.58 -9.57
CA VAL A 8 4.74 -5.23 -10.15
C VAL A 8 4.56 -5.30 -11.67
N GLY A 9 3.57 -4.56 -12.17
CA GLY A 9 3.28 -4.37 -13.58
C GLY A 9 4.02 -3.19 -14.22
N VAL A 10 3.71 -2.94 -15.49
CA VAL A 10 4.28 -1.85 -16.29
C VAL A 10 3.82 -0.48 -15.75
N LEU A 11 4.76 0.45 -15.56
CA LEU A 11 4.52 1.81 -15.07
C LEU A 11 3.80 1.87 -13.70
N GLU A 12 3.90 0.80 -12.92
CA GLU A 12 3.25 0.75 -11.61
C GLU A 12 4.08 1.50 -10.55
N ARG A 13 3.39 2.26 -9.72
CA ARG A 13 3.95 3.11 -8.66
C ARG A 13 3.41 2.66 -7.31
N TRP A 14 4.04 3.13 -6.24
CA TRP A 14 3.63 2.84 -4.85
C TRP A 14 2.16 3.18 -4.57
N ASP A 15 1.69 4.33 -5.07
CA ASP A 15 0.33 4.83 -4.88
C ASP A 15 -0.72 3.98 -5.62
N HIS A 16 -0.40 3.46 -6.81
CA HIS A 16 -1.27 2.53 -7.54
C HIS A 16 -1.53 1.25 -6.73
N ILE A 17 -0.47 0.70 -6.14
CA ILE A 17 -0.53 -0.52 -5.33
C ILE A 17 -1.30 -0.24 -4.03
N ALA A 18 -1.01 0.87 -3.36
CA ALA A 18 -1.73 1.26 -2.14
C ALA A 18 -3.22 1.47 -2.38
N TRP A 19 -3.60 2.15 -3.46
CA TRP A 19 -5.00 2.27 -3.86
C TRP A 19 -5.66 0.90 -4.09
N ARG A 20 -4.98 0.00 -4.80
CA ARG A 20 -5.52 -1.33 -5.14
C ARG A 20 -5.79 -2.20 -3.91
N TYR A 21 -4.91 -2.17 -2.91
CA TYR A 21 -5.01 -3.06 -1.74
C TYR A 21 -5.64 -2.41 -0.51
N TYR A 22 -5.52 -1.08 -0.36
CA TYR A 22 -6.01 -0.37 0.83
C TYR A 22 -7.13 0.63 0.52
N GLY A 23 -7.43 0.92 -0.75
CA GLY A 23 -8.40 1.94 -1.13
C GLY A 23 -7.94 3.38 -0.81
N ASP A 24 -6.67 3.56 -0.47
CA ASP A 24 -6.07 4.85 -0.12
C ASP A 24 -4.68 4.94 -0.76
N ALA A 25 -4.57 5.78 -1.79
CA ALA A 25 -3.33 5.98 -2.54
C ALA A 25 -2.22 6.61 -1.69
N SER A 26 -2.54 7.26 -0.56
CA SER A 26 -1.55 7.82 0.35
C SER A 26 -0.95 6.78 1.31
N ASN A 27 -1.60 5.62 1.44
CA ASN A 27 -1.23 4.59 2.41
C ASN A 27 -0.17 3.60 1.88
N TYR A 28 0.83 4.10 1.14
CA TYR A 28 1.91 3.25 0.61
C TYR A 28 3.07 3.03 1.59
N ALA A 29 3.18 3.83 2.66
CA ALA A 29 4.29 3.75 3.62
C ALA A 29 4.47 2.34 4.24
N PRO A 30 3.39 1.60 4.61
CA PRO A 30 3.54 0.22 5.10
C PRO A 30 4.12 -0.73 4.06
N ILE A 31 3.80 -0.53 2.78
CA ILE A 31 4.33 -1.35 1.67
C ILE A 31 5.82 -1.10 1.53
N ILE A 32 6.25 0.16 1.56
CA ILE A 32 7.67 0.53 1.49
C ILE A 32 8.44 -0.11 2.65
N ALA A 33 7.93 0.02 3.89
CA ALA A 33 8.60 -0.53 5.06
C ALA A 33 8.78 -2.06 4.99
N ALA A 34 7.78 -2.78 4.47
CA ALA A 34 7.81 -4.24 4.32
C ALA A 34 8.74 -4.75 3.21
N ASN A 35 9.19 -3.87 2.32
CA ASN A 35 10.00 -4.21 1.13
C ASN A 35 11.30 -3.40 1.05
N ARG A 36 11.70 -2.71 2.13
CA ARG A 36 12.87 -1.83 2.11
C ARG A 36 14.15 -2.58 1.79
N ASP A 37 14.21 -3.86 2.18
CA ASP A 37 15.28 -4.82 1.90
C ASP A 37 15.52 -5.06 0.41
N LEU A 38 14.51 -4.86 -0.45
CA LEU A 38 14.63 -5.07 -1.89
C LEU A 38 15.41 -3.96 -2.61
N PHE A 39 15.58 -2.80 -1.97
CA PHE A 39 16.24 -1.64 -2.56
C PHE A 39 17.59 -1.46 -1.85
N ALA A 40 18.64 -1.95 -2.53
CA ALA A 40 19.96 -2.38 -2.05
C ALA A 40 20.80 -1.43 -1.18
N ASP A 41 20.30 -0.24 -0.81
CA ASP A 41 21.00 0.67 0.08
C ASP A 41 19.98 1.41 0.96
N SER A 42 20.22 1.46 2.28
CA SER A 42 19.41 2.20 3.25
C SER A 42 19.32 3.69 2.93
N PHE A 43 20.27 4.23 2.18
CA PHE A 43 20.30 5.63 1.74
C PHE A 43 19.89 5.83 0.27
N SER A 44 19.72 4.77 -0.52
CA SER A 44 19.26 4.91 -1.90
C SER A 44 17.83 5.46 -1.91
N PRO A 45 17.53 6.43 -2.79
CA PRO A 45 16.16 6.85 -3.03
C PRO A 45 15.33 5.65 -3.49
N LEU A 46 14.06 5.64 -3.07
CA LEU A 46 13.11 4.65 -3.54
C LEU A 46 12.71 5.00 -4.98
N PRO A 47 12.61 4.00 -5.87
CA PRO A 47 12.21 4.26 -7.24
C PRO A 47 10.76 4.72 -7.27
N GLU A 48 10.50 5.74 -8.09
CA GLU A 48 9.15 6.26 -8.32
C GLU A 48 8.33 5.27 -9.17
N ILE A 49 8.95 4.72 -10.22
CA ILE A 49 8.42 3.63 -11.03
C ILE A 49 9.09 2.34 -10.59
N LEU A 50 8.28 1.37 -10.17
CA LEU A 50 8.78 0.11 -9.66
C LEU A 50 9.30 -0.79 -10.80
N PRO A 51 10.40 -1.54 -10.59
CA PRO A 51 10.88 -2.46 -11.60
C PRO A 51 9.85 -3.56 -11.87
N VAL A 52 9.47 -3.72 -13.14
CA VAL A 52 8.49 -4.73 -13.58
C VAL A 52 8.93 -6.12 -13.14
N GLY A 53 8.00 -6.92 -12.64
CA GLY A 53 8.25 -8.28 -12.16
C GLY A 53 8.77 -8.37 -10.73
N THR A 54 9.03 -7.24 -10.05
CA THR A 54 9.37 -7.24 -8.62
C THR A 54 8.24 -7.86 -7.81
N GLN A 55 8.56 -8.77 -6.90
CA GLN A 55 7.60 -9.30 -5.94
C GLN A 55 7.58 -8.46 -4.67
N LEU A 56 6.47 -7.78 -4.43
CA LEU A 56 6.24 -6.98 -3.25
C LEU A 56 5.37 -7.73 -2.24
N ARG A 57 5.78 -7.64 -0.97
CA ARG A 57 5.02 -8.08 0.20
C ARG A 57 4.04 -6.98 0.57
N ILE A 58 2.75 -7.23 0.44
CA ILE A 58 1.68 -6.29 0.79
C ILE A 58 1.15 -6.65 2.18
N PRO A 59 1.51 -5.91 3.25
CA PRO A 59 1.06 -6.24 4.60
C PRO A 59 -0.46 -6.09 4.74
N VAL A 60 -1.11 -7.07 5.37
CA VAL A 60 -2.53 -6.92 5.72
C VAL A 60 -2.63 -6.00 6.93
N LEU A 61 -3.17 -4.80 6.71
CA LEU A 61 -3.36 -3.83 7.77
C LEU A 61 -4.56 -4.25 8.64
N PRO A 62 -4.48 -4.08 9.97
CA PRO A 62 -5.67 -4.20 10.79
C PRO A 62 -6.69 -3.15 10.33
N PRO A 63 -8.01 -3.42 10.48
CA PRO A 63 -9.03 -2.43 10.16
C PRO A 63 -8.68 -1.13 10.90
N SER A 64 -8.38 -0.09 10.12
CA SER A 64 -8.05 1.21 10.68
C SER A 64 -9.26 1.69 11.47
N ALA A 65 -9.01 2.28 12.65
CA ALA A 65 -10.05 2.79 13.55
C ALA A 65 -10.93 3.89 12.92
N ARG A 66 -10.65 4.29 11.67
CA ARG A 66 -11.48 5.19 10.87
C ARG A 66 -12.58 4.41 10.14
N ARG A 67 -13.39 3.65 10.89
CA ARG A 67 -14.77 3.41 10.46
C ARG A 67 -15.55 4.60 11.00
N VAL A 68 -16.06 5.45 10.10
CA VAL A 68 -17.09 6.41 10.49
C VAL A 68 -18.26 5.54 10.95
N ALA A 69 -18.63 5.66 12.23
CA ALA A 69 -19.72 4.87 12.75
C ALA A 69 -20.99 5.23 11.96
N PRO A 70 -21.90 4.28 11.67
CA PRO A 70 -23.14 4.57 10.94
C PRO A 70 -23.93 5.75 11.52
N GLU A 71 -23.85 5.95 12.83
CA GLU A 71 -24.39 7.09 13.57
C GLU A 71 -23.78 8.44 13.17
N ASP A 72 -22.49 8.47 12.82
CA ASP A 72 -21.74 9.66 12.39
C ASP A 72 -21.86 9.94 10.88
N LEU A 73 -22.43 8.99 10.10
CA LEU A 73 -22.75 9.23 8.70
C LEU A 73 -24.01 10.09 8.59
N PRO A 74 -24.03 11.08 7.66
CA PRO A 74 -25.23 11.86 7.41
C PRO A 74 -26.36 10.95 6.87
N PRO A 75 -27.64 11.32 7.03
CA PRO A 75 -28.77 10.43 6.80
C PRO A 75 -28.92 9.89 5.37
N TRP A 76 -28.27 10.51 4.38
CA TRP A 76 -28.23 10.07 2.98
C TRP A 76 -27.04 9.16 2.63
N PHE A 77 -26.12 8.95 3.58
CA PHE A 77 -24.99 8.01 3.47
C PHE A 77 -25.10 6.84 4.46
N ARG A 78 -26.19 6.77 5.23
CA ARG A 78 -26.53 5.60 6.05
C ARG A 78 -27.05 4.45 5.19
#